data_AF-A0A5Q4FHV6-F1
#
_entry.id   AF-A0A5Q4FHV6-F1
#
_cell.length_a   1.000
_cell.length_b   1.000
_cell.length_c   1.000
_cell.angle_alpha   90.00
_cell.angle_beta   90.00
_cell.angle_gamma   90.00
#
_symmetry.space_group_name_H-M   'P 1'
#
loop_
_entity.id
_entity.type
_entity.pdbx_description
1 polymer ?
#
loop_
_entity_poly.entity_id
_entity_poly.type
_entity_poly.pdbx_seq_one_letter_code
_entity_poly.pdbx_strand_id
1 'polypeptide(L)'
;MFSRKKIRVFFAIFALLLAGLVIADSNGVFDSKPYREVPHGNHSHYVPNDRDPNVSISDFPTRPPREGERITPTGEIVPDTLGEWW
;
A
#
# COMPACT_ATOMS: atom_id res chain seq x y z
N MET A 1 -35.11 -11.07 22.98
CA MET A 1 -34.93 -9.65 22.61
C MET A 1 -33.66 -9.11 23.28
N PHE A 2 -32.69 -8.63 22.51
CA PHE A 2 -31.50 -7.99 23.09
C PHE A 2 -31.86 -6.62 23.68
N SER A 3 -31.27 -6.29 24.82
CA SER A 3 -31.41 -4.96 25.43
C SER A 3 -30.78 -3.89 24.52
N ARG A 4 -31.42 -2.72 24.44
CA ARG A 4 -30.90 -1.55 23.70
C ARG A 4 -29.46 -1.21 24.09
N LYS A 5 -29.05 -1.43 25.35
CA LYS A 5 -27.68 -1.22 25.82
C LYS A 5 -26.71 -2.23 25.21
N LYS A 6 -27.09 -3.53 25.15
CA LYS A 6 -26.26 -4.57 24.52
C LYS A 6 -26.07 -4.31 23.03
N ILE A 7 -27.13 -3.86 22.35
CA ILE A 7 -27.08 -3.48 20.94
C ILE A 7 -26.11 -2.30 20.74
N ARG A 8 -26.20 -1.24 21.55
CA ARG A 8 -25.28 -0.09 21.47
C ARG A 8 -23.82 -0.48 21.70
N VAL A 9 -23.55 -1.29 22.72
CA VAL A 9 -22.19 -1.76 23.01
C VAL A 9 -21.65 -2.62 21.86
N PHE A 10 -22.47 -3.51 21.30
CA PHE A 10 -22.10 -4.29 20.12
C PHE A 10 -21.71 -3.38 18.95
N PHE A 11 -22.56 -2.41 18.59
CA PHE A 11 -22.24 -1.48 17.50
C PHE A 11 -21.00 -0.62 17.78
N ALA A 12 -20.76 -0.21 19.03
CA ALA A 12 -19.56 0.53 19.40
C ALA A 12 -18.28 -0.30 19.22
N ILE A 13 -18.28 -1.56 19.68
CA ILE A 13 -17.16 -2.49 19.49
C ILE A 13 -16.95 -2.78 18.01
N PHE A 14 -18.03 -3.05 17.28
CA PHE A 14 -17.99 -3.30 15.85
C PHE A 14 -17.40 -2.12 15.08
N ALA A 15 -17.83 -0.89 15.39
CA ALA A 15 -17.30 0.33 14.79
C ALA A 15 -15.81 0.52 15.09
N LEU A 16 -15.36 0.23 16.32
CA LEU A 16 -13.95 0.27 16.70
C LEU A 16 -13.10 -0.74 15.91
N LEU A 17 -13.58 -1.97 15.76
CA LEU A 17 -12.89 -3.00 14.99
C LEU A 17 -12.81 -2.62 13.50
N LEU A 18 -13.91 -2.13 12.92
CA LEU A 18 -13.94 -1.67 11.53
C LEU A 18 -12.98 -0.49 11.31
N ALA A 19 -12.96 0.48 12.22
CA ALA A 19 -12.02 1.60 12.15
C ALA A 19 -10.56 1.12 12.21
N GLY A 20 -10.26 0.18 13.11
CA GLY A 20 -8.93 -0.42 13.18
C GLY A 20 -8.52 -1.15 11.89
N LEU A 21 -9.45 -1.90 11.28
CA LEU A 21 -9.22 -2.57 10.01
C LEU A 21 -8.92 -1.57 8.88
N VAL A 22 -9.71 -0.50 8.77
CA VAL A 22 -9.51 0.55 7.76
C VAL A 22 -8.16 1.27 7.94
N ILE A 23 -7.75 1.54 9.18
CA ILE A 23 -6.46 2.17 9.46
C ILE A 23 -5.32 1.23 9.05
N ALA A 24 -5.40 -0.06 9.39
CA ALA A 24 -4.38 -1.04 9.01
C ALA A 24 -4.25 -1.17 7.49
N ASP A 25 -5.37 -1.28 6.79
CA ASP A 25 -5.43 -1.37 5.33
C ASP A 25 -4.86 -0.10 4.67
N SER A 26 -5.21 1.08 5.17
CA SER A 26 -4.69 2.37 4.66
C SER A 26 -3.17 2.54 4.83
N ASN A 27 -2.55 1.77 5.73
CA ASN A 27 -1.09 1.74 5.91
C ASN A 27 -0.42 0.61 5.12
N GLY A 28 -1.18 -0.11 4.28
CA GLY A 28 -0.69 -1.21 3.46
C GLY A 28 -0.34 -2.47 4.26
N VAL A 29 -0.95 -2.68 5.43
CA VAL A 29 -0.74 -3.92 6.23
C VAL A 29 -1.19 -5.17 5.48
N PHE A 30 -2.19 -5.03 4.61
CA PHE A 30 -2.73 -6.11 3.79
C PHE A 30 -2.34 -6.00 2.31
N ASP A 31 -1.47 -5.05 1.95
CA ASP A 31 -0.99 -4.90 0.57
C ASP A 31 -0.01 -6.03 0.24
N SER A 32 -0.40 -6.92 -0.67
CA SER A 32 0.48 -7.98 -1.19
C SER A 32 1.39 -7.51 -2.33
N LYS A 33 1.21 -6.27 -2.81
CA LYS A 33 1.97 -5.72 -3.93
C LYS A 33 3.37 -5.31 -3.46
N PRO A 34 4.42 -5.52 -4.27
CA PRO A 34 5.78 -5.09 -3.93
C PRO A 34 6.00 -3.57 -4.07
N TYR A 35 4.95 -2.83 -4.43
CA TYR A 35 4.96 -1.38 -4.61
C TYR A 35 3.65 -0.75 -4.13
N ARG A 36 3.69 0.56 -3.88
CA ARG A 36 2.55 1.40 -3.51
C ARG A 36 2.35 2.50 -4.54
N GLU A 37 1.11 2.88 -4.76
CA GLU A 37 0.75 4.04 -5.56
C GLU A 37 0.75 5.28 -4.64
N VAL A 38 1.53 6.30 -5.00
CA VAL A 38 1.67 7.54 -4.25
C VAL A 38 1.15 8.70 -5.11
N PRO A 39 -0.01 9.30 -4.76
CA PRO A 39 -0.51 10.49 -5.43
C PRO A 39 0.46 11.67 -5.25
N HIS A 40 0.83 12.32 -6.35
CA HIS A 40 1.71 13.48 -6.34
C HIS A 40 1.28 14.50 -7.40
N GLY A 41 0.69 15.61 -6.96
CA GLY A 41 0.12 16.62 -7.86
C GLY A 41 -1.10 16.08 -8.62
N ASN A 42 -0.99 15.95 -9.94
CA ASN A 42 -2.07 15.53 -10.84
C ASN A 42 -1.93 14.09 -11.37
N HIS A 43 -0.94 13.34 -10.89
CA HIS A 43 -0.69 11.96 -11.28
C HIS A 43 -0.19 11.16 -10.07
N SER A 44 0.00 9.87 -10.25
CA SER A 44 0.54 8.97 -9.23
C SER A 44 1.90 8.45 -9.65
N HIS A 45 2.77 8.20 -8.67
CA HIS A 45 4.01 7.46 -8.84
C HIS A 45 3.89 6.08 -8.20
N TYR A 46 4.51 5.08 -8.80
CA TYR A 46 4.55 3.72 -8.29
C TYR A 46 5.90 3.50 -7.61
N VAL A 47 5.88 3.32 -6.29
CA VAL A 47 7.08 3.34 -5.44
C VAL A 47 7.24 1.97 -4.78
N PRO A 48 8.39 1.29 -4.94
CA PRO A 48 8.59 -0.02 -4.35
C PRO A 48 8.73 0.08 -2.82
N ASN A 49 8.40 -1.00 -2.11
CA ASN A 49 8.42 -1.03 -0.66
C ASN A 49 9.84 -0.83 -0.08
N ASP A 50 10.88 -1.16 -0.85
CA ASP A 50 12.30 -1.04 -0.54
C ASP A 50 12.97 0.19 -1.20
N ARG A 51 12.21 1.24 -1.49
CA ARG A 51 12.73 2.48 -2.09
C ARG A 51 13.96 3.01 -1.36
N ASP A 52 14.89 3.60 -2.12
CA ASP A 52 15.93 4.43 -1.53
C ASP A 52 15.27 5.71 -0.97
N PRO A 53 15.39 6.00 0.33
CA PRO A 53 14.80 7.20 0.92
C PRO A 53 15.35 8.51 0.34
N ASN A 54 16.52 8.48 -0.29
CA ASN A 54 17.18 9.64 -0.90
C ASN A 54 16.69 9.95 -2.33
N VAL A 55 15.93 9.05 -2.95
CA VAL A 55 15.33 9.26 -4.28
C VAL A 55 13.98 9.96 -4.13
N SER A 56 13.76 11.00 -4.94
CA SER A 56 12.51 11.77 -4.88
C SER A 56 11.36 10.92 -5.36
N ILE A 57 10.17 11.09 -4.76
CA ILE A 57 8.94 10.43 -5.24
C ILE A 57 8.67 10.76 -6.71
N SER A 58 9.04 11.97 -7.15
CA SER A 58 8.88 12.42 -8.53
C SER A 58 9.71 11.64 -9.56
N ASP A 59 10.76 10.93 -9.12
CA ASP A 59 11.66 10.17 -9.99
C ASP A 59 11.15 8.75 -10.27
N PHE A 60 10.13 8.31 -9.52
CA PHE A 60 9.51 6.99 -9.70
C PHE A 60 8.57 6.98 -10.93
N PRO A 61 8.29 5.81 -11.52
CA PRO A 61 7.48 5.72 -12.72
C PRO A 61 6.02 6.08 -12.43
N THR A 62 5.34 6.63 -13.45
CA THR A 62 3.91 6.98 -13.40
C THR A 62 3.01 5.91 -14.02
N ARG A 63 3.59 4.75 -14.34
CA ARG A 63 2.87 3.53 -14.72
C ARG A 63 3.20 2.42 -13.72
N PRO A 64 2.27 1.48 -13.45
CA PRO A 64 2.59 0.31 -12.68
C PRO A 64 3.55 -0.61 -13.47
N PRO A 65 4.31 -1.48 -12.78
CA PRO A 65 5.02 -2.58 -13.43
C PRO A 65 4.01 -3.56 -14.04
N ARG A 66 4.37 -4.14 -15.18
CA ARG A 66 3.61 -5.21 -15.83
C ARG A 66 3.92 -6.55 -15.15
N GLU A 67 3.17 -7.58 -15.53
CA GLU A 67 3.52 -8.96 -15.15
C GLU A 67 4.95 -9.29 -15.60
N GLY A 68 5.76 -9.78 -14.67
CA GLY A 68 7.18 -10.04 -14.91
C GLY A 68 8.06 -8.78 -14.96
N GLU A 69 7.60 -7.64 -14.46
CA GLU A 69 8.41 -6.45 -14.20
C GLU A 69 8.41 -6.10 -12.70
N ARG A 70 9.47 -5.44 -12.24
CA ARG A 70 9.56 -4.82 -10.91
C ARG A 70 10.09 -3.40 -11.01
N ILE A 71 9.80 -2.59 -10.00
CA ILE A 71 10.39 -1.25 -9.85
C ILE A 71 11.60 -1.37 -8.91
N THR A 72 12.77 -0.89 -9.32
CA THR A 72 13.97 -0.88 -8.48
C THR A 72 13.87 0.19 -7.37
N PRO A 73 14.67 0.10 -6.30
CA PRO A 73 14.72 1.13 -5.26
C PRO A 73 14.96 2.55 -5.77
N THR A 74 15.55 2.69 -6.97
CA THR A 74 15.87 3.96 -7.63
C THR A 74 14.84 4.41 -8.67
N GLY A 75 13.76 3.64 -8.89
CA GLY A 75 12.65 4.02 -9.78
C GLY A 75 12.72 3.48 -11.20
N GLU A 76 13.62 2.55 -11.51
CA GLU A 76 13.67 1.92 -12.83
C GLU A 76 12.71 0.72 -12.91
N ILE A 77 12.04 0.55 -14.05
CA ILE A 77 11.26 -0.67 -14.31
C ILE A 77 12.15 -1.67 -15.04
N VAL A 78 12.41 -2.79 -14.39
CA VAL A 78 13.25 -3.88 -14.91
C VAL A 78 12.46 -5.18 -15.00
N PRO A 79 12.83 -6.12 -15.88
CA PRO A 79 12.27 -7.46 -15.84
C PRO A 79 12.48 -8.09 -14.47
N ASP A 80 11.44 -8.72 -13.94
CA ASP A 80 11.48 -9.57 -12.75
C ASP A 80 12.01 -10.97 -13.12
N THR A 81 13.11 -10.97 -13.87
CA THR A 81 13.86 -12.15 -14.23
C THR A 81 14.95 -12.33 -13.19
N LEU A 82 14.67 -13.14 -12.16
CA LEU A 82 15.63 -13.77 -11.24
C LEU A 82 16.09 -12.91 -10.05
N GLY A 83 15.98 -13.51 -8.85
CA GLY A 83 16.53 -13.03 -7.59
C GLY A 83 18.06 -13.05 -7.54
N GLU A 84 18.70 -12.20 -8.35
CA GLU A 84 20.15 -12.05 -8.45
C GLU A 84 20.67 -10.68 -7.98
N TRP A 85 19.98 -10.03 -7.04
CA TRP A 85 20.51 -8.83 -6.38
C TRP A 85 20.17 -8.82 -4.88
N TRP A 86 20.81 -9.72 -4.15
CA TRP A 86 21.16 -9.60 -2.73
C TRP A 86 22.61 -10.03 -2.54
#